data_AF-A0A2N0QDX6-F1
#
_entry.id   AF-A0A2N0QDX6-F1
#
_cell.length_a   1.000
_cell.length_b   1.000
_cell.length_c   1.000
_cell.angle_alpha   90.00
_cell.angle_beta   90.00
_cell.angle_gamma   90.00
#
_symmetry.space_group_name_H-M   'P 1'
#
loop_
_entity.id
_entity.type
_entity.pdbx_description
1 polymer ?
#
loop_
_entity_poly.entity_id
_entity_poly.type
_entity_poly.pdbx_seq_one_letter_code
_entity_poly.pdbx_strand_id
1 'polypeptide(L)'
;MFKSGIKHNTIKRKTSEISNFLNFIIWNIVFFSLFPLASASIAPFVDENYESQEDLFDAILNTFFPIFFVILLNVSGKPGSIKNVILPLLDDILYNMITWMIPLIISFSYDDLMSIRIFSIINMCLHVICAVIAIIKWKRVAEVDYENLNLFAIVFLFMIFFPVIVIPIFWIITITHKLSINSIFVIFIILFGICLISLMSIIIVKVLSDRFERIMLYRIYYVLFITCFYSPNIFQTLLITLIWPINFYFVKACVFILVLSLTRNVSYFVDKVPDDFLATSTTMTQCTIRIFTKEDAQEIFKGTEISIEEMQTKITKIDEIQKTMQMNFDVMQKSMNEVKLLDALNQPKDEIAYT
;
A
#
# COMPACT_ATOMS: atom_id res chain seq x y z
N MET A 1 12.33 0.67 38.38
CA MET A 1 10.86 0.83 38.54
C MET A 1 10.15 1.52 37.36
N PHE A 2 10.82 2.31 36.50
CA PHE A 2 10.18 3.05 35.39
C PHE A 2 9.88 2.25 34.09
N LYS A 3 10.44 1.04 33.94
CA LYS A 3 10.30 0.24 32.70
C LYS A 3 8.93 -0.44 32.56
N SER A 4 8.19 -0.66 33.66
CA SER A 4 6.86 -1.29 33.62
C SER A 4 5.75 -0.30 33.26
N GLY A 5 5.83 0.95 33.74
CA GLY A 5 4.81 1.99 33.49
C GLY A 5 4.73 2.43 32.02
N ILE A 6 5.88 2.57 31.34
CA ILE A 6 5.92 2.92 29.91
C ILE A 6 5.34 1.77 29.08
N LYS A 7 5.76 0.51 29.34
CA LYS A 7 5.25 -0.67 28.64
C LYS A 7 3.73 -0.81 28.83
N HIS A 8 3.23 -0.55 30.04
CA HIS A 8 1.80 -0.65 30.34
C HIS A 8 0.98 0.46 29.65
N ASN A 9 1.48 1.70 29.60
CA ASN A 9 0.82 2.80 28.87
C ASN A 9 0.84 2.59 27.35
N THR A 10 1.94 2.09 26.77
CA THR A 10 2.00 1.79 25.33
C THR A 10 1.06 0.64 24.97
N ILE A 11 0.97 -0.41 25.79
CA ILE A 11 0.01 -1.50 25.61
C ILE A 11 -1.42 -0.96 25.71
N LYS A 12 -1.76 -0.21 26.77
CA LYS A 12 -3.10 0.33 27.00
C LYS A 12 -3.55 1.28 25.88
N ARG A 13 -2.64 2.10 25.35
CA ARG A 13 -2.88 2.95 24.18
C ARG A 13 -3.12 2.12 22.91
N LYS A 14 -2.27 1.12 22.63
CA LYS A 14 -2.47 0.17 21.50
C LYS A 14 -3.83 -0.54 21.60
N THR A 15 -4.22 -1.02 22.79
CA THR A 15 -5.50 -1.68 23.01
C THR A 15 -6.68 -0.73 22.84
N SER A 16 -6.55 0.54 23.28
CA SER A 16 -7.60 1.55 23.09
C SER A 16 -7.76 1.98 21.63
N GLU A 17 -6.67 2.10 20.88
CA GLU A 17 -6.69 2.44 19.45
C GLU A 17 -7.25 1.27 18.63
N ILE A 18 -6.85 0.03 18.91
CA ILE A 18 -7.42 -1.19 18.31
C ILE A 18 -8.90 -1.34 18.66
N SER A 19 -9.29 -1.06 19.91
CA SER A 19 -10.71 -1.11 20.33
C SER A 19 -11.53 -0.01 19.66
N ASN A 20 -11.00 1.20 19.51
CA ASN A 20 -11.68 2.29 18.81
C ASN A 20 -11.81 2.00 17.32
N PHE A 21 -10.81 1.35 16.72
CA PHE A 21 -10.86 0.95 15.32
C PHE A 21 -11.76 -0.28 15.08
N LEU A 22 -11.75 -1.28 15.95
CA LEU A 22 -12.73 -2.37 15.93
C LEU A 22 -14.14 -1.81 16.12
N ASN A 23 -14.32 -0.86 17.04
CA ASN A 23 -15.57 -0.14 17.18
C ASN A 23 -15.91 0.65 15.93
N PHE A 24 -14.94 1.21 15.19
CA PHE A 24 -15.16 1.87 13.91
C PHE A 24 -15.52 0.89 12.78
N ILE A 25 -14.85 -0.27 12.68
CA ILE A 25 -15.21 -1.31 11.70
C ILE A 25 -16.58 -1.90 12.03
N ILE A 26 -16.83 -2.23 13.30
CA ILE A 26 -18.13 -2.72 13.77
C ILE A 26 -19.17 -1.63 13.55
N TRP A 27 -18.89 -0.36 13.87
CA TRP A 27 -19.81 0.73 13.57
C TRP A 27 -20.00 0.92 12.09
N ASN A 28 -19.02 0.75 11.20
CA ASN A 28 -19.25 0.83 9.77
C ASN A 28 -20.09 -0.36 9.30
N ILE A 29 -19.80 -1.58 9.74
CA ILE A 29 -20.61 -2.78 9.45
C ILE A 29 -22.05 -2.59 9.95
N VAL A 30 -22.23 -2.06 11.16
CA VAL A 30 -23.54 -1.78 11.78
C VAL A 30 -24.23 -0.60 11.10
N PHE A 31 -23.52 0.48 10.80
CA PHE A 31 -24.01 1.67 10.10
C PHE A 31 -24.44 1.32 8.66
N PHE A 32 -23.74 0.40 7.99
CA PHE A 32 -24.15 -0.14 6.70
C PHE A 32 -25.25 -1.21 6.80
N SER A 33 -25.40 -1.89 7.95
CA SER A 33 -26.60 -2.68 8.25
C SER A 33 -27.84 -1.82 8.56
N LEU A 34 -27.63 -0.53 8.83
CA LEU A 34 -28.66 0.49 9.09
C LEU A 34 -29.00 1.35 7.86
N PHE A 35 -28.24 1.22 6.75
CA PHE A 35 -28.81 1.59 5.46
C PHE A 35 -30.08 0.75 5.27
N PRO A 36 -31.21 1.33 4.83
CA PRO A 36 -32.38 0.53 4.58
C PRO A 36 -32.01 -0.49 3.51
N LEU A 37 -31.75 -1.72 3.93
CA LEU A 37 -31.77 -2.95 3.12
C LEU A 37 -33.24 -3.24 2.73
N ALA A 38 -33.96 -2.21 2.33
CA ALA A 38 -35.25 -2.36 1.69
C ALA A 38 -34.94 -2.95 0.32
N SER A 39 -35.59 -4.06 -0.02
CA SER A 39 -35.64 -4.52 -1.39
C SER A 39 -36.14 -3.37 -2.27
N ALA A 40 -35.72 -3.31 -3.54
CA ALA A 40 -36.29 -2.38 -4.52
C ALA A 40 -37.84 -2.45 -4.56
N SER A 41 -38.43 -3.58 -4.15
CA SER A 41 -39.88 -3.74 -4.00
C SER A 41 -40.52 -2.94 -2.86
N ILE A 42 -39.73 -2.46 -1.88
CA ILE A 42 -40.22 -1.82 -0.64
C ILE A 42 -39.86 -0.31 -0.60
N ALA A 43 -38.83 0.13 -1.31
CA ALA A 43 -38.49 1.55 -1.47
C ALA A 43 -37.93 1.82 -2.89
N PRO A 44 -38.44 2.83 -3.63
CA PRO A 44 -38.03 3.09 -5.01
C PRO A 44 -36.75 3.92 -5.02
N PHE A 45 -35.66 3.36 -4.49
CA PHE A 45 -34.31 3.94 -4.59
C PHE A 45 -33.57 3.46 -5.84
N VAL A 46 -34.11 2.45 -6.52
CA VAL A 46 -33.70 2.00 -7.85
C VAL A 46 -34.33 2.91 -8.89
N ASP A 47 -33.51 3.59 -9.68
CA ASP A 47 -33.98 4.49 -10.73
C ASP A 47 -34.29 3.71 -12.01
N GLU A 48 -35.58 3.55 -12.32
CA GLU A 48 -36.04 2.85 -13.52
C GLU A 48 -35.71 3.59 -14.83
N ASN A 49 -35.38 4.89 -14.76
CA ASN A 49 -35.08 5.72 -15.93
C ASN A 49 -33.57 5.88 -16.19
N TYR A 50 -32.71 5.12 -15.49
CA TYR A 50 -31.26 5.21 -15.62
C TYR A 50 -30.76 4.72 -17.00
N GLU A 51 -29.93 5.53 -17.68
CA GLU A 51 -29.34 5.18 -18.98
C GLU A 51 -27.89 4.71 -18.83
N SER A 52 -27.70 3.39 -18.83
CA SER A 52 -26.48 2.79 -18.27
C SER A 52 -25.15 3.14 -18.91
N GLN A 53 -25.14 3.50 -20.18
CA GLN A 53 -23.90 3.83 -20.88
C GLN A 53 -23.53 5.31 -20.72
N GLU A 54 -24.51 6.20 -20.91
CA GLU A 54 -24.33 7.65 -20.80
C GLU A 54 -24.01 8.03 -19.35
N ASP A 55 -24.79 7.53 -18.40
CA ASP A 55 -24.61 7.85 -16.99
C ASP A 55 -23.31 7.29 -16.39
N LEU A 56 -22.85 6.11 -16.82
CA LEU A 56 -21.56 5.57 -16.40
C LEU A 56 -20.40 6.40 -16.98
N PHE A 57 -20.50 6.80 -18.24
CA PHE A 57 -19.50 7.64 -18.88
C PHE A 57 -19.41 9.03 -18.22
N ASP A 58 -20.56 9.63 -17.93
CA ASP A 58 -20.66 10.90 -17.22
C ASP A 58 -20.19 10.78 -15.77
N ALA A 59 -20.49 9.68 -15.09
CA ALA A 59 -19.96 9.41 -13.76
C ALA A 59 -18.42 9.32 -13.77
N ILE A 60 -17.83 8.65 -14.77
CA ILE A 60 -16.38 8.59 -14.97
C ILE A 60 -15.80 9.99 -15.21
N LEU A 61 -16.36 10.74 -16.16
CA LEU A 61 -15.89 12.08 -16.53
C LEU A 61 -15.98 13.06 -15.34
N ASN A 62 -17.13 13.05 -14.65
CA ASN A 62 -17.38 13.90 -13.48
C ASN A 62 -16.60 13.47 -12.24
N THR A 63 -16.11 12.23 -12.19
CA THR A 63 -15.26 11.74 -11.09
C THR A 63 -13.79 12.13 -11.29
N PHE A 64 -13.31 12.18 -12.53
CA PHE A 64 -11.95 12.61 -12.81
C PHE A 64 -11.73 14.10 -12.49
N PHE A 65 -12.76 14.95 -12.57
CA PHE A 65 -12.67 16.39 -12.33
C PHE A 65 -12.31 16.77 -10.88
N PRO A 66 -12.96 16.20 -9.83
CA PRO A 66 -12.58 16.43 -8.43
C PRO A 66 -11.29 15.72 -8.03
N ILE A 67 -10.94 14.60 -8.68
CA ILE A 67 -9.73 13.83 -8.34
C ILE A 67 -8.47 14.55 -8.79
N PHE A 68 -8.53 15.39 -9.84
CA PHE A 68 -7.47 16.35 -10.15
C PHE A 68 -7.14 17.27 -8.95
N PHE A 69 -8.10 17.54 -8.06
CA PHE A 69 -7.90 18.27 -6.81
C PHE A 69 -7.47 17.40 -5.62
N VAL A 70 -7.81 16.10 -5.57
CA VAL A 70 -7.42 15.16 -4.48
C VAL A 70 -6.02 14.57 -4.68
N ILE A 71 -5.46 14.65 -5.90
CA ILE A 71 -4.03 14.43 -6.20
C ILE A 71 -3.11 15.31 -5.31
N LEU A 72 -3.65 16.31 -4.61
CA LEU A 72 -2.95 17.13 -3.61
C LEU A 72 -2.68 16.44 -2.26
N LEU A 73 -3.29 15.28 -1.94
CA LEU A 73 -2.94 14.48 -0.75
C LEU A 73 -1.73 13.57 -1.03
N ASN A 74 -0.66 14.20 -1.51
CA ASN A 74 0.59 13.55 -1.84
C ASN A 74 1.12 12.76 -0.64
N VAL A 75 1.66 11.55 -0.83
CA VAL A 75 2.41 10.83 0.22
C VAL A 75 3.77 11.51 0.33
N SER A 76 3.76 12.77 0.77
CA SER A 76 4.99 13.49 1.11
C SER A 76 5.72 12.64 2.14
N GLY A 77 6.95 12.24 1.84
CA GLY A 77 7.85 11.53 2.77
C GLY A 77 8.21 12.33 4.03
N LYS A 78 7.52 13.45 4.29
CA LYS A 78 7.59 14.18 5.55
C LYS A 78 6.63 13.50 6.56
N PRO A 79 7.16 12.95 7.66
CA PRO A 79 6.37 12.18 8.61
C PRO A 79 5.33 13.08 9.29
N GLY A 80 4.08 12.64 9.26
CA GLY A 80 2.99 13.15 10.10
C GLY A 80 2.31 11.96 10.75
N SER A 81 2.39 11.83 12.08
CA SER A 81 2.12 10.57 12.80
C SER A 81 0.72 9.99 12.58
N ILE A 82 -0.27 10.83 12.31
CA ILE A 82 -1.66 10.42 12.07
C ILE A 82 -1.87 10.01 10.61
N LYS A 83 -1.28 10.74 9.66
CA LYS A 83 -1.42 10.49 8.22
C LYS A 83 -0.87 9.10 7.85
N ASN A 84 0.24 8.70 8.47
CA ASN A 84 0.90 7.41 8.26
C ASN A 84 0.15 6.21 8.88
N VAL A 85 -0.97 6.47 9.57
CA VAL A 85 -1.91 5.45 10.03
C VAL A 85 -3.21 5.50 9.22
N ILE A 86 -3.78 6.70 9.05
CA ILE A 86 -5.09 6.87 8.42
C ILE A 86 -5.05 6.52 6.94
N LEU A 87 -4.02 6.95 6.19
CA LEU A 87 -3.95 6.67 4.76
C LEU A 87 -3.87 5.17 4.46
N PRO A 88 -2.97 4.37 5.07
CA PRO A 88 -2.96 2.92 4.90
C PRO A 88 -4.29 2.22 5.22
N LEU A 89 -5.02 2.70 6.24
CA LEU A 89 -6.32 2.17 6.62
C LEU A 89 -7.38 2.54 5.58
N LEU A 90 -7.36 3.77 5.09
CA LEU A 90 -8.24 4.22 4.02
C LEU A 90 -8.02 3.40 2.75
N ASP A 91 -6.76 3.17 2.36
CA ASP A 91 -6.42 2.39 1.16
C ASP A 91 -6.95 0.95 1.28
N ASP A 92 -6.87 0.35 2.48
CA ASP A 92 -7.41 -0.99 2.76
C ASP A 92 -8.95 -1.02 2.78
N ILE A 93 -9.59 0.02 3.34
CA ILE A 93 -11.06 0.19 3.30
C ILE A 93 -11.53 0.33 1.86
N LEU A 94 -10.92 1.22 1.07
CA LEU A 94 -11.28 1.44 -0.33
C LEU A 94 -11.15 0.17 -1.16
N TYR A 95 -10.06 -0.59 -0.97
CA TYR A 95 -9.92 -1.91 -1.60
C TYR A 95 -11.07 -2.85 -1.24
N ASN A 96 -11.37 -3.00 0.06
CA ASN A 96 -12.46 -3.87 0.54
C ASN A 96 -13.84 -3.42 0.03
N MET A 97 -14.07 -2.10 -0.08
CA MET A 97 -15.30 -1.56 -0.64
C MET A 97 -15.53 -2.05 -2.08
N ILE A 98 -14.48 -2.02 -2.90
CA ILE A 98 -14.50 -2.43 -4.31
C ILE A 98 -14.65 -3.95 -4.44
N THR A 99 -13.92 -4.71 -3.62
CA THR A 99 -13.82 -6.17 -3.77
C THR A 99 -15.09 -6.90 -3.33
N TRP A 100 -15.74 -6.50 -2.24
CA TRP A 100 -16.91 -7.21 -1.73
C TRP A 100 -18.08 -6.32 -1.34
N MET A 101 -17.87 -5.08 -0.90
CA MET A 101 -18.96 -4.26 -0.37
C MET A 101 -19.92 -3.78 -1.46
N ILE A 102 -19.39 -3.27 -2.58
CA ILE A 102 -20.20 -2.87 -3.74
C ILE A 102 -21.03 -4.06 -4.27
N PRO A 103 -20.44 -5.24 -4.56
CA PRO A 103 -21.20 -6.45 -4.89
C PRO A 103 -22.28 -6.82 -3.86
N LEU A 104 -21.97 -6.69 -2.57
CA LEU A 104 -22.89 -7.03 -1.48
C LEU A 104 -24.11 -6.10 -1.46
N ILE A 105 -23.90 -4.78 -1.52
CA ILE A 105 -24.98 -3.78 -1.53
C ILE A 105 -25.96 -4.06 -2.67
N ILE A 106 -25.45 -4.34 -3.85
CA ILE A 106 -26.26 -4.62 -5.04
C ILE A 106 -27.02 -5.94 -4.89
N SER A 107 -26.38 -6.97 -4.33
CA SER A 107 -27.04 -8.25 -4.10
C SER A 107 -28.22 -8.18 -3.11
N PHE A 108 -28.32 -7.13 -2.29
CA PHE A 108 -29.46 -6.84 -1.42
C PHE A 108 -30.45 -5.86 -2.03
N SER A 109 -30.01 -5.05 -3.00
CA SER A 109 -30.86 -4.08 -3.69
C SER A 109 -31.80 -4.76 -4.69
N TYR A 110 -31.36 -5.85 -5.32
CA TYR A 110 -32.14 -6.64 -6.27
C TYR A 110 -32.50 -8.02 -5.72
N ASP A 111 -33.73 -8.46 -5.97
CA ASP A 111 -34.28 -9.68 -5.36
C ASP A 111 -33.67 -10.98 -5.91
N ASP A 112 -33.34 -11.03 -7.21
CA ASP A 112 -32.89 -12.24 -7.91
C ASP A 112 -31.36 -12.47 -7.95
N LEU A 113 -30.61 -11.89 -7.00
CA LEU A 113 -29.14 -11.91 -7.01
C LEU A 113 -28.50 -12.81 -5.93
N MET A 114 -29.16 -13.93 -5.59
CA MET A 114 -28.69 -14.85 -4.53
C MET A 114 -27.25 -15.36 -4.74
N SER A 115 -26.83 -15.64 -5.98
CA SER A 115 -25.46 -16.08 -6.27
C SER A 115 -24.43 -14.99 -5.97
N ILE A 116 -24.74 -13.74 -6.32
CA ILE A 116 -23.87 -12.59 -6.03
C ILE A 116 -23.84 -12.33 -4.53
N ARG A 117 -24.97 -12.52 -3.83
CA ARG A 117 -25.05 -12.39 -2.36
C ARG A 117 -24.12 -13.38 -1.65
N ILE A 118 -24.20 -14.67 -2.00
CA ILE A 118 -23.34 -15.70 -1.43
C ILE A 118 -21.86 -15.41 -1.74
N PHE A 119 -21.54 -15.10 -2.99
CA PHE A 119 -20.19 -14.75 -3.42
C PHE A 119 -19.63 -13.55 -2.62
N SER A 120 -20.42 -12.51 -2.46
CA SER A 120 -20.00 -11.28 -1.77
C SER A 120 -19.79 -11.50 -0.28
N ILE A 121 -20.62 -12.33 0.37
CA ILE A 121 -20.45 -12.69 1.79
C ILE A 121 -19.17 -13.52 2.00
N ILE A 122 -18.92 -14.50 1.13
CA ILE A 122 -17.70 -15.32 1.21
C ILE A 122 -16.46 -14.43 1.00
N ASN A 123 -16.47 -13.58 -0.02
CA ASN A 123 -15.38 -12.64 -0.27
C ASN A 123 -15.19 -11.66 0.91
N MET A 124 -16.28 -11.13 1.47
CA MET A 124 -16.22 -10.28 2.66
C MET A 124 -15.50 -10.99 3.80
N CYS A 125 -15.93 -12.20 4.16
CA CYS A 125 -15.31 -12.95 5.25
C CYS A 125 -13.81 -13.14 5.04
N LEU A 126 -13.40 -13.54 3.84
CA LEU A 126 -11.98 -13.80 3.54
C LEU A 126 -11.14 -12.52 3.56
N HIS A 127 -11.60 -11.44 2.91
CA HIS A 127 -10.86 -10.19 2.85
C HIS A 127 -10.83 -9.45 4.19
N VAL A 128 -11.93 -9.48 4.96
CA VAL A 128 -11.96 -8.92 6.32
C VAL A 128 -10.97 -9.66 7.22
N ILE A 129 -10.86 -10.99 7.11
CA ILE A 129 -9.85 -11.75 7.86
C ILE A 129 -8.43 -11.27 7.50
N CYS A 130 -8.11 -11.09 6.22
CA CYS A 130 -6.80 -10.58 5.79
C CYS A 130 -6.51 -9.18 6.34
N ALA A 131 -7.48 -8.26 6.27
CA ALA A 131 -7.36 -6.92 6.81
C ALA A 131 -7.15 -6.93 8.34
N VAL A 132 -7.98 -7.69 9.06
CA VAL A 132 -7.91 -7.81 10.53
C VAL A 132 -6.57 -8.40 10.97
N ILE A 133 -6.09 -9.46 10.30
CA ILE A 133 -4.79 -10.06 10.63
C ILE A 133 -3.66 -9.02 10.46
N ALA A 134 -3.64 -8.28 9.36
CA ALA A 134 -2.62 -7.26 9.11
C ALA A 134 -2.69 -6.13 10.16
N ILE A 135 -3.90 -5.70 10.53
CA ILE A 135 -4.12 -4.59 11.46
C ILE A 135 -3.83 -4.99 12.91
N ILE A 136 -4.20 -6.20 13.35
CA ILE A 136 -3.93 -6.69 14.72
C ILE A 136 -2.44 -6.65 15.04
N LYS A 137 -1.58 -6.95 14.06
CA LYS A 137 -0.13 -6.87 14.24
C LYS A 137 0.32 -5.44 14.55
N TRP A 138 -0.37 -4.44 14.00
CA TRP A 138 -0.12 -3.01 14.22
C TRP A 138 1.37 -2.69 14.13
N LYS A 139 1.97 -3.15 13.04
CA LYS A 139 3.39 -2.98 12.72
C LYS A 139 3.54 -1.86 11.71
N ARG A 140 4.67 -1.15 11.78
CA ARG A 140 5.07 -0.24 10.71
C ARG A 140 5.79 -0.98 9.61
N VAL A 141 5.83 -0.43 8.41
CA VAL A 141 6.54 -1.02 7.25
C VAL A 141 7.99 -1.35 7.60
N ALA A 142 8.70 -0.48 8.32
CA ALA A 142 10.08 -0.75 8.76
C ALA A 142 10.22 -1.71 9.96
N GLU A 143 9.13 -2.02 10.66
CA GLU A 143 9.15 -2.91 11.84
C GLU A 143 8.76 -4.37 11.51
N VAL A 144 8.58 -4.68 10.23
CA VAL A 144 8.26 -6.02 9.76
C VAL A 144 9.51 -6.89 9.82
N ASP A 145 9.59 -7.72 10.86
CA ASP A 145 10.64 -8.72 11.07
C ASP A 145 10.39 -10.02 10.25
N TYR A 146 11.39 -10.90 10.22
CA TYR A 146 11.37 -12.14 9.43
C TYR A 146 10.21 -13.09 9.80
N GLU A 147 9.77 -13.12 11.07
CA GLU A 147 8.61 -13.93 11.48
C GLU A 147 7.30 -13.40 10.92
N ASN A 148 7.11 -12.08 10.91
CA ASN A 148 5.92 -11.47 10.32
C ASN A 148 5.96 -11.51 8.78
N LEU A 149 7.14 -11.68 8.17
CA LEU A 149 7.30 -11.83 6.73
C LEU A 149 6.48 -12.99 6.16
N ASN A 150 6.45 -14.14 6.83
CA ASN A 150 5.68 -15.30 6.37
C ASN A 150 4.18 -15.02 6.36
N LEU A 151 3.67 -14.34 7.38
CA LEU A 151 2.26 -13.98 7.47
C LEU A 151 1.88 -12.94 6.42
N PHE A 152 2.72 -11.92 6.22
CA PHE A 152 2.49 -10.92 5.17
C PHE A 152 2.67 -11.51 3.77
N ALA A 153 3.51 -12.53 3.60
CA ALA A 153 3.60 -13.28 2.35
C ALA A 153 2.30 -14.04 2.07
N ILE A 154 1.66 -14.66 3.07
CA ILE A 154 0.35 -15.30 2.91
C ILE A 154 -0.71 -14.26 2.51
N VAL A 155 -0.75 -13.11 3.19
CA VAL A 155 -1.67 -12.01 2.85
C VAL A 155 -1.42 -11.52 1.42
N PHE A 156 -0.16 -11.30 1.03
CA PHE A 156 0.21 -10.91 -0.32
C PHE A 156 -0.26 -11.95 -1.35
N LEU A 157 0.05 -13.23 -1.14
CA LEU A 157 -0.38 -14.31 -2.03
C LEU A 157 -1.90 -14.35 -2.15
N PHE A 158 -2.62 -14.23 -1.04
CA PHE A 158 -4.08 -14.16 -1.05
C PHE A 158 -4.57 -12.96 -1.89
N MET A 159 -4.09 -11.76 -1.62
CA MET A 159 -4.52 -10.53 -2.29
C MET A 159 -4.22 -10.49 -3.79
N ILE A 160 -3.24 -11.28 -4.26
CA ILE A 160 -2.92 -11.44 -5.68
C ILE A 160 -3.73 -12.58 -6.30
N PHE A 161 -3.61 -13.80 -5.75
CA PHE A 161 -4.08 -15.01 -6.41
C PHE A 161 -5.58 -15.25 -6.22
N PHE A 162 -6.14 -14.92 -5.06
CA PHE A 162 -7.55 -15.19 -4.81
C PHE A 162 -8.47 -14.31 -5.70
N PRO A 163 -8.33 -12.97 -5.74
CA PRO A 163 -9.17 -12.12 -6.60
C PRO A 163 -9.04 -12.46 -8.08
N VAL A 164 -7.82 -12.66 -8.60
CA VAL A 164 -7.59 -12.94 -10.03
C VAL A 164 -8.13 -14.30 -10.48
N ILE A 165 -8.39 -15.23 -9.56
CA ILE A 165 -9.02 -16.51 -9.87
C ILE A 165 -10.53 -16.40 -9.70
N VAL A 166 -10.95 -16.02 -8.49
CA VAL A 166 -12.33 -16.19 -8.04
C VAL A 166 -13.27 -15.18 -8.69
N ILE A 167 -12.85 -13.92 -8.83
CA ILE A 167 -13.65 -12.87 -9.46
C ILE A 167 -13.88 -13.19 -10.95
N PRO A 168 -12.84 -13.43 -11.78
CA PRO A 168 -13.06 -13.75 -13.19
C PRO A 168 -13.92 -15.00 -13.42
N ILE A 169 -13.66 -16.09 -12.70
CA ILE A 169 -14.44 -17.32 -12.85
C ILE A 169 -15.90 -17.09 -12.50
N PHE A 170 -16.18 -16.43 -11.39
CA PHE A 170 -17.54 -16.13 -10.95
C PHE A 170 -18.31 -15.31 -11.99
N TRP A 171 -17.69 -14.26 -12.53
CA TRP A 171 -18.35 -13.39 -13.51
C TRP A 171 -18.49 -14.03 -14.89
N ILE A 172 -17.51 -14.82 -15.35
CA ILE A 172 -17.64 -15.59 -16.59
C ILE A 172 -18.84 -16.54 -16.51
N ILE A 173 -18.97 -17.29 -15.41
CA ILE A 173 -20.11 -18.19 -15.18
C ILE A 173 -21.43 -17.40 -15.13
N THR A 174 -21.46 -16.29 -14.38
CA THR A 174 -22.66 -15.45 -14.24
C THR A 174 -23.12 -14.89 -15.59
N ILE A 175 -22.19 -14.35 -16.38
CA ILE A 175 -22.49 -13.84 -17.72
C ILE A 175 -23.00 -14.95 -18.63
N THR A 176 -22.31 -16.08 -18.67
CA THR A 176 -22.61 -17.16 -19.62
C THR A 176 -23.94 -17.86 -19.32
N HIS A 177 -24.32 -17.97 -18.03
CA HIS A 177 -25.51 -18.73 -17.62
C HIS A 177 -26.73 -17.89 -17.28
N LYS A 178 -26.55 -16.63 -16.86
CA LYS A 178 -27.67 -15.79 -16.38
C LYS A 178 -27.98 -14.60 -17.28
N LEU A 179 -27.03 -14.15 -18.10
CA LEU A 179 -27.18 -12.94 -18.90
C LEU A 179 -27.22 -13.30 -20.39
N SER A 180 -28.03 -12.59 -21.17
CA SER A 180 -28.07 -12.76 -22.63
C SER A 180 -26.79 -12.20 -23.24
N ILE A 181 -25.98 -13.03 -23.89
CA ILE A 181 -24.70 -12.62 -24.49
C ILE A 181 -24.92 -11.51 -25.52
N ASN A 182 -24.42 -10.31 -25.20
CA ASN A 182 -24.34 -9.17 -26.11
C ASN A 182 -22.87 -8.77 -26.30
N SER A 183 -22.60 -7.80 -27.17
CA SER A 183 -21.24 -7.34 -27.46
C SER A 183 -20.48 -6.88 -26.22
N ILE A 184 -21.15 -6.21 -25.28
CA ILE A 184 -20.54 -5.72 -24.05
C ILE A 184 -20.12 -6.88 -23.14
N PHE A 185 -20.97 -7.88 -22.99
CA PHE A 185 -20.68 -9.05 -22.17
C PHE A 185 -19.56 -9.91 -22.76
N VAL A 186 -19.45 -9.98 -24.10
CA VAL A 186 -18.30 -10.60 -24.76
C VAL A 186 -17.00 -9.88 -24.39
N ILE A 187 -16.99 -8.54 -24.37
CA ILE A 187 -15.83 -7.76 -23.95
C ILE A 187 -15.44 -8.11 -22.51
N PHE A 188 -16.40 -8.16 -21.57
CA PHE A 188 -16.10 -8.53 -20.18
C PHE A 188 -15.59 -9.97 -20.05
N ILE A 189 -16.14 -10.93 -20.79
CA ILE A 189 -15.61 -12.31 -20.81
C ILE A 189 -14.15 -12.31 -21.27
N ILE A 190 -13.80 -11.56 -22.31
CA ILE A 190 -12.42 -11.44 -22.79
C ILE A 190 -11.52 -10.79 -21.73
N LEU A 191 -11.97 -9.70 -21.09
CA LEU A 191 -11.20 -9.02 -20.04
C LEU A 191 -10.95 -9.90 -18.82
N PHE A 192 -11.95 -10.67 -18.38
CA PHE A 192 -11.79 -11.66 -17.31
C PHE A 192 -10.90 -12.83 -17.75
N GLY A 193 -11.00 -13.26 -19.00
CA GLY A 193 -10.09 -14.25 -19.60
C GLY A 193 -8.62 -13.78 -19.57
N ILE A 194 -8.36 -12.52 -19.90
CA ILE A 194 -7.02 -11.92 -19.83
C ILE A 194 -6.48 -11.92 -18.39
N CYS A 195 -7.32 -11.71 -17.37
CA CYS A 195 -6.92 -11.84 -15.98
C CYS A 195 -6.41 -13.26 -15.67
N LEU A 196 -7.15 -14.28 -16.08
CA LEU A 196 -6.77 -15.69 -15.89
C LEU A 196 -5.51 -16.07 -16.70
N ILE A 197 -5.35 -15.53 -17.90
CA ILE A 197 -4.13 -15.70 -18.70
C ILE A 197 -2.94 -15.07 -17.99
N SER A 198 -3.09 -13.87 -17.41
CA SER A 198 -2.03 -13.19 -16.66
C SER A 198 -1.54 -14.03 -15.47
N LEU A 199 -2.46 -14.70 -14.78
CA LEU A 199 -2.12 -15.68 -13.75
C LEU A 199 -1.29 -16.85 -14.32
N MET A 200 -1.71 -17.43 -15.44
CA MET A 200 -0.97 -18.53 -16.08
C MET A 200 0.41 -18.06 -16.54
N SER A 201 0.54 -16.81 -17.00
CA SER A 201 1.82 -16.21 -17.35
C SER A 201 2.78 -16.14 -16.15
N ILE A 202 2.30 -15.89 -14.92
CA ILE A 202 3.16 -15.95 -13.71
C ILE A 202 3.78 -17.34 -13.55
N ILE A 203 2.98 -18.40 -13.75
CA ILE A 203 3.44 -19.79 -13.63
C ILE A 203 4.45 -20.11 -14.75
N ILE A 204 4.15 -19.72 -15.98
CA ILE A 204 5.03 -19.93 -17.13
C ILE A 204 6.37 -19.22 -16.93
N VAL A 205 6.36 -17.95 -16.50
CA VAL A 205 7.57 -17.16 -16.23
C VAL A 205 8.39 -17.83 -15.11
N LYS A 206 7.73 -18.39 -14.10
CA LYS A 206 8.41 -19.14 -13.03
C LYS A 206 9.11 -20.40 -13.56
N VAL A 207 8.48 -21.15 -14.47
CA VAL A 207 9.10 -22.34 -15.08
C VAL A 207 10.28 -21.96 -15.99
N LEU A 208 10.18 -20.81 -16.66
CA LEU A 208 11.21 -20.33 -17.57
C LEU A 208 12.26 -19.44 -16.87
N SER A 209 12.25 -19.34 -15.55
CA SER A 209 13.06 -18.35 -14.82
C SER A 209 14.55 -18.42 -15.14
N ASP A 210 15.08 -19.63 -15.29
CA ASP A 210 16.50 -19.89 -15.50
C ASP A 210 16.98 -19.44 -16.89
N ARG A 211 16.04 -19.10 -17.79
CA ARG A 211 16.30 -18.65 -19.16
C ARG A 211 16.37 -17.14 -19.29
N PHE A 212 15.97 -16.39 -18.26
CA PHE A 212 15.88 -14.94 -18.28
C PHE A 212 16.88 -14.31 -17.33
N GLU A 213 17.39 -13.14 -17.71
CA GLU A 213 18.13 -12.30 -16.78
C GLU A 213 17.24 -11.88 -15.61
N ARG A 214 17.80 -11.86 -14.41
CA ARG A 214 17.09 -11.53 -13.16
C ARG A 214 16.33 -10.20 -13.28
N ILE A 215 16.94 -9.16 -13.86
CA ILE A 215 16.32 -7.84 -14.00
C ILE A 215 15.06 -7.90 -14.88
N MET A 216 15.13 -8.63 -16.00
CA MET A 216 14.00 -8.81 -16.90
C MET A 216 12.85 -9.56 -16.22
N LEU A 217 13.17 -10.61 -15.48
CA LEU A 217 12.21 -11.42 -14.74
C LEU A 217 11.45 -10.61 -13.68
N TYR A 218 12.15 -9.74 -12.94
CA TYR A 218 11.53 -8.85 -11.95
C TYR A 218 10.54 -7.88 -12.61
N ARG A 219 10.92 -7.26 -13.74
CA ARG A 219 10.02 -6.38 -14.49
C ARG A 219 8.78 -7.10 -15.01
N ILE A 220 8.93 -8.34 -15.47
CA ILE A 220 7.79 -9.17 -15.91
C ILE A 220 6.86 -9.46 -14.72
N TYR A 221 7.40 -9.91 -13.58
CA TYR A 221 6.59 -10.16 -12.40
C TYR A 221 5.89 -8.91 -11.89
N TYR A 222 6.55 -7.76 -11.92
CA TYR A 222 5.94 -6.49 -11.56
C TYR A 222 4.66 -6.22 -12.38
N VAL A 223 4.76 -6.30 -13.71
CA VAL A 223 3.62 -6.06 -14.61
C VAL A 223 2.51 -7.08 -14.36
N LEU A 224 2.86 -8.37 -14.20
CA LEU A 224 1.89 -9.43 -13.94
C LEU A 224 1.19 -9.27 -12.59
N PHE A 225 1.92 -8.94 -11.52
CA PHE A 225 1.34 -8.75 -10.19
C PHE A 225 0.44 -7.52 -10.11
N ILE A 226 0.83 -6.40 -10.73
CA ILE A 226 -0.07 -5.24 -10.86
C ILE A 226 -1.35 -5.65 -11.59
N THR A 227 -1.22 -6.35 -12.71
CA THR A 227 -2.38 -6.78 -13.51
C THR A 227 -3.30 -7.68 -12.69
N CYS A 228 -2.75 -8.66 -11.97
CA CYS A 228 -3.53 -9.55 -11.11
C CYS A 228 -4.19 -8.84 -9.92
N PHE A 229 -3.53 -7.82 -9.36
CA PHE A 229 -4.03 -7.10 -8.19
C PHE A 229 -5.19 -6.16 -8.52
N TYR A 230 -5.09 -5.39 -9.62
CA TYR A 230 -6.07 -4.34 -9.94
C TYR A 230 -7.17 -4.78 -10.89
N SER A 231 -6.84 -5.48 -11.98
CA SER A 231 -7.76 -5.72 -13.09
C SER A 231 -9.06 -6.43 -12.68
N PRO A 232 -9.05 -7.48 -11.84
CA PRO A 232 -10.29 -8.19 -11.47
C PRO A 232 -11.31 -7.28 -10.79
N ASN A 233 -10.86 -6.45 -9.85
CA ASN A 233 -11.68 -5.53 -9.08
C ASN A 233 -12.22 -4.37 -9.94
N ILE A 234 -11.38 -3.85 -10.86
CA ILE A 234 -11.80 -2.83 -11.84
C ILE A 234 -12.93 -3.40 -12.72
N PHE A 235 -12.71 -4.55 -13.33
CA PHE A 235 -13.68 -5.16 -14.24
C PHE A 235 -14.97 -5.55 -13.54
N GLN A 236 -14.89 -6.09 -12.31
CA GLN A 236 -16.07 -6.36 -11.49
C GLN A 236 -16.89 -5.09 -11.24
N THR A 237 -16.25 -4.01 -10.84
CA THR A 237 -16.96 -2.75 -10.51
C THR A 237 -17.64 -2.16 -11.74
N LEU A 238 -16.94 -2.14 -12.87
CA LEU A 238 -17.49 -1.66 -14.14
C LEU A 238 -18.65 -2.55 -14.64
N LEU A 239 -18.51 -3.87 -14.55
CA LEU A 239 -19.58 -4.80 -14.94
C LEU A 239 -20.83 -4.57 -14.08
N ILE A 240 -20.63 -4.50 -12.77
CA ILE A 240 -21.71 -4.31 -11.81
C ILE A 240 -22.46 -3.01 -12.05
N THR A 241 -21.74 -1.89 -12.21
CA THR A 241 -22.34 -0.57 -12.42
C THR A 241 -23.06 -0.46 -13.76
N LEU A 242 -22.69 -1.28 -14.74
CA LEU A 242 -23.36 -1.38 -16.03
C LEU A 242 -24.65 -2.20 -15.96
N ILE A 243 -24.65 -3.33 -15.23
CA ILE A 243 -25.77 -4.30 -15.25
C ILE A 243 -26.80 -4.03 -14.16
N TRP A 244 -26.34 -3.67 -12.96
CA TRP A 244 -27.18 -3.47 -11.79
C TRP A 244 -26.98 -2.07 -11.19
N PRO A 245 -27.26 -1.01 -11.97
CA PRO A 245 -27.19 0.36 -11.47
C PRO A 245 -28.34 0.63 -10.52
N ILE A 246 -28.03 0.94 -9.27
CA ILE A 246 -29.06 1.32 -8.30
C ILE A 246 -29.65 2.68 -8.70
N ASN A 247 -28.81 3.72 -8.78
CA ASN A 247 -29.20 5.03 -9.30
C ASN A 247 -27.95 5.78 -9.76
N PHE A 248 -28.13 6.92 -10.43
CA PHE A 248 -27.04 7.76 -10.91
C PHE A 248 -26.00 8.10 -9.83
N TYR A 249 -26.44 8.46 -8.62
CA TYR A 249 -25.55 8.82 -7.52
C TYR A 249 -24.76 7.63 -7.00
N PHE A 250 -25.35 6.43 -6.97
CA PHE A 250 -24.68 5.20 -6.60
C PHE A 250 -23.58 4.85 -7.59
N VAL A 251 -23.86 4.90 -8.90
CA VAL A 251 -22.86 4.64 -9.94
C VAL A 251 -21.73 5.66 -9.84
N LYS A 252 -22.05 6.95 -9.67
CA LYS A 252 -21.08 8.01 -9.41
C LYS A 252 -20.22 7.73 -8.18
N ALA A 253 -20.81 7.25 -7.09
CA ALA A 253 -20.06 6.88 -5.88
C ALA A 253 -19.14 5.68 -6.11
N CYS A 254 -19.61 4.62 -6.79
CA CYS A 254 -18.80 3.45 -7.13
C CYS A 254 -17.58 3.83 -7.98
N VAL A 255 -17.79 4.64 -9.02
CA VAL A 255 -16.72 5.13 -9.88
C VAL A 255 -15.76 6.05 -9.10
N PHE A 256 -16.29 6.93 -8.25
CA PHE A 256 -15.47 7.76 -7.36
C PHE A 256 -14.58 6.94 -6.42
N ILE A 257 -15.14 5.93 -5.75
CA ILE A 257 -14.40 5.02 -4.87
C ILE A 257 -13.32 4.27 -5.66
N LEU A 258 -13.67 3.77 -6.86
CA LEU A 258 -12.73 3.06 -7.72
C LEU A 258 -11.55 3.95 -8.12
N VAL A 259 -11.81 5.13 -8.68
CA VAL A 259 -10.74 6.04 -9.11
C VAL A 259 -9.93 6.52 -7.91
N LEU A 260 -10.57 6.86 -6.79
CA LEU A 260 -9.87 7.26 -5.57
C LEU A 260 -8.92 6.16 -5.08
N SER A 261 -9.37 4.91 -5.05
CA SER A 261 -8.54 3.74 -4.70
C SER A 261 -7.35 3.60 -5.66
N LEU A 262 -7.57 3.69 -6.97
CA LEU A 262 -6.51 3.58 -7.96
C LEU A 262 -5.49 4.71 -7.84
N THR A 263 -5.93 5.96 -7.76
CA THR A 263 -5.04 7.13 -7.64
C THR A 263 -4.22 7.08 -6.35
N ARG A 264 -4.84 6.69 -5.24
CA ARG A 264 -4.15 6.49 -3.95
C ARG A 264 -3.09 5.40 -4.06
N ASN A 265 -3.43 4.28 -4.68
CA ASN A 265 -2.52 3.15 -4.84
C ASN A 265 -1.34 3.47 -5.79
N VAL A 266 -1.53 4.29 -6.83
CA VAL A 266 -0.43 4.76 -7.71
C VAL A 266 0.67 5.49 -6.92
N SER A 267 0.32 6.19 -5.83
CA SER A 267 1.31 6.92 -5.02
C SER A 267 2.38 6.02 -4.37
N TYR A 268 2.11 4.72 -4.21
CA TYR A 268 3.10 3.76 -3.71
C TYR A 268 4.26 3.52 -4.68
N PHE A 269 4.07 3.79 -5.96
CA PHE A 269 5.06 3.55 -7.02
C PHE A 269 5.80 4.82 -7.45
N VAL A 270 5.20 6.01 -7.26
CA VAL A 270 5.81 7.29 -7.65
C VAL A 270 6.76 7.81 -6.57
N ASP A 271 6.40 7.72 -5.29
CA ASP A 271 7.17 8.28 -4.17
C ASP A 271 7.70 7.19 -3.21
N LYS A 272 8.67 7.52 -2.34
CA LYS A 272 9.10 6.60 -1.26
C LYS A 272 7.94 6.43 -0.26
N VAL A 273 7.55 5.19 0.01
CA VAL A 273 6.58 4.88 1.08
C VAL A 273 7.24 5.18 2.43
N PRO A 274 6.61 5.96 3.33
CA PRO A 274 7.19 6.27 4.65
C PRO A 274 7.44 5.00 5.46
N ASP A 275 8.59 4.94 6.13
CA ASP A 275 8.99 3.78 6.94
C ASP A 275 8.03 3.52 8.12
N ASP A 276 7.37 4.58 8.60
CA ASP A 276 6.38 4.57 9.68
C ASP A 276 4.93 4.38 9.19
N PHE A 277 4.70 4.05 7.91
CA PHE A 277 3.38 3.64 7.41
C PHE A 277 2.88 2.39 8.14
N LEU A 278 1.58 2.35 8.44
CA LEU A 278 0.95 1.15 8.98
C LEU A 278 0.93 0.02 7.93
N ALA A 279 1.40 -1.17 8.31
CA ALA A 279 1.45 -2.35 7.45
C ALA A 279 0.07 -3.03 7.31
N THR A 280 -0.86 -2.40 6.58
CA THR A 280 -2.16 -2.99 6.19
C THR A 280 -1.99 -4.04 5.09
N SER A 281 -3.01 -4.86 4.81
CA SER A 281 -2.96 -5.87 3.74
C SER A 281 -2.66 -5.22 2.38
N THR A 282 -3.31 -4.10 2.09
CA THR A 282 -3.06 -3.33 0.86
C THR A 282 -1.66 -2.73 0.87
N THR A 283 -1.24 -2.04 1.95
CA THR A 283 0.11 -1.44 2.04
C THR A 283 1.21 -2.47 1.82
N MET A 284 1.13 -3.62 2.49
CA MET A 284 2.13 -4.67 2.35
C MET A 284 2.13 -5.32 0.98
N THR A 285 0.95 -5.46 0.37
CA THR A 285 0.83 -5.97 -1.00
C THR A 285 1.49 -5.01 -1.99
N GLN A 286 1.18 -3.71 -1.90
CA GLN A 286 1.77 -2.67 -2.75
C GLN A 286 3.29 -2.56 -2.57
N CYS A 287 3.78 -2.54 -1.32
CA CYS A 287 5.20 -2.54 -1.03
C CYS A 287 5.90 -3.78 -1.61
N THR A 288 5.28 -4.95 -1.51
CA THR A 288 5.81 -6.19 -2.10
C THR A 288 5.82 -6.13 -3.62
N ILE A 289 4.77 -5.63 -4.27
CA ILE A 289 4.76 -5.43 -5.73
C ILE A 289 5.88 -4.47 -6.15
N ARG A 290 6.09 -3.40 -5.39
CA ARG A 290 7.14 -2.40 -5.65
C ARG A 290 8.55 -3.00 -5.58
N ILE A 291 8.80 -4.04 -4.78
CA ILE A 291 10.10 -4.73 -4.76
C ILE A 291 10.48 -5.22 -6.16
N PHE A 292 9.51 -5.64 -6.97
CA PHE A 292 9.75 -6.08 -8.34
C PHE A 292 10.09 -4.94 -9.32
N THR A 293 9.98 -3.67 -8.89
CA THR A 293 10.43 -2.49 -9.67
C THR A 293 11.84 -2.05 -9.36
N LYS A 294 12.34 -2.35 -8.15
CA LYS A 294 13.64 -1.85 -7.68
C LYS A 294 14.70 -2.95 -7.80
N GLU A 295 15.89 -2.55 -8.24
CA GLU A 295 17.04 -3.44 -8.46
C GLU A 295 17.51 -4.12 -7.15
N ASP A 296 17.17 -3.56 -5.99
CA ASP A 296 17.45 -4.10 -4.67
C ASP A 296 16.19 -4.16 -3.79
N ALA A 297 15.69 -5.38 -3.54
CA ALA A 297 14.62 -5.65 -2.57
C ALA A 297 14.93 -5.13 -1.16
N GLN A 298 16.23 -4.98 -0.85
CA GLN A 298 16.69 -4.43 0.42
C GLN A 298 16.44 -2.92 0.56
N GLU A 299 16.32 -2.12 -0.51
CA GLU A 299 16.11 -0.66 -0.38
C GLU A 299 14.74 -0.27 0.20
N ILE A 300 13.72 -1.12 0.03
CA ILE A 300 12.35 -0.81 0.49
C ILE A 300 12.21 -1.08 2.00
N PHE A 301 13.01 -2.02 2.53
CA PHE A 301 13.03 -2.37 3.96
C PHE A 301 14.27 -1.85 4.72
N LYS A 302 15.27 -1.27 4.03
CA LYS A 302 16.43 -0.57 4.64
C LYS A 302 16.06 0.81 5.20
N GLY A 303 14.93 0.92 5.88
CA GLY A 303 14.86 1.77 7.05
C GLY A 303 15.69 1.12 8.15
N THR A 304 17.01 1.29 8.14
CA THR A 304 17.98 0.82 9.14
C THR A 304 18.64 -0.55 8.89
N GLU A 305 19.55 -0.60 7.91
CA GLU A 305 20.78 -1.39 8.09
C GLU A 305 21.87 -0.73 7.23
N ILE A 306 22.60 0.20 7.84
CA ILE A 306 23.98 0.47 7.41
C ILE A 306 24.65 -0.88 7.61
N SER A 307 25.05 -1.56 6.53
CA SER A 307 25.69 -2.88 6.67
C SER A 307 26.88 -2.73 7.61
N ILE A 308 27.16 -3.76 8.40
CA ILE A 308 28.32 -3.77 9.30
C ILE A 308 29.61 -3.43 8.52
N GLU A 309 29.69 -3.81 7.24
CA GLU A 309 30.76 -3.43 6.32
C GLU A 309 30.79 -1.92 5.99
N GLU A 310 29.65 -1.27 5.74
CA GLU A 310 29.60 0.18 5.54
C GLU A 310 29.96 0.96 6.81
N MET A 311 29.58 0.44 7.98
CA MET A 311 29.97 1.02 9.27
C MET A 311 31.46 0.82 9.54
N GLN A 312 32.03 -0.36 9.27
CA GLN A 312 33.46 -0.62 9.40
C GLN A 312 34.30 0.21 8.43
N THR A 313 33.85 0.42 7.19
CA THR A 313 34.54 1.28 6.21
C THR A 313 34.46 2.76 6.58
N LYS A 314 33.34 3.23 7.16
CA LYS A 314 33.24 4.60 7.69
C LYS A 314 34.09 4.79 8.96
N ILE A 315 34.14 3.79 9.85
CA ILE A 315 34.99 3.81 11.05
C ILE A 315 36.48 3.82 10.67
N THR A 316 36.91 2.98 9.71
CA THR A 316 38.32 2.99 9.24
C THR A 316 38.70 4.31 8.59
N LYS A 317 37.82 4.92 7.79
CA LYS A 317 38.05 6.27 7.24
C LYS A 317 38.13 7.34 8.33
N ILE A 318 37.32 7.24 9.38
CA ILE A 318 37.38 8.17 10.52
C ILE A 318 38.71 8.00 11.30
N ASP A 319 39.16 6.76 11.52
CA ASP A 319 40.44 6.46 12.15
C ASP A 319 41.64 6.99 11.35
N GLU A 320 41.60 6.85 10.02
CA GLU A 320 42.63 7.42 9.14
C GLU A 320 42.66 8.95 9.22
N ILE A 321 41.49 9.60 9.17
CA ILE A 321 41.39 11.06 9.30
C ILE A 321 41.90 11.52 10.67
N GLN A 322 41.57 10.80 11.75
CA GLN A 322 42.07 11.12 13.10
C GLN A 322 43.58 10.98 13.20
N LYS A 323 44.18 9.93 12.62
CA LYS A 323 45.65 9.77 12.57
C LYS A 323 46.32 10.89 11.80
N THR A 324 45.76 11.30 10.67
CA THR A 324 46.30 12.42 9.88
C THR A 324 46.19 13.75 10.65
N MET A 325 45.07 14.00 11.32
CA MET A 325 44.92 15.20 12.15
C MET A 325 45.90 15.20 13.33
N GLN A 326 46.07 14.07 14.01
CA GLN A 326 47.02 13.96 15.13
C GLN A 326 48.46 14.25 14.67
N MET A 327 48.88 13.66 13.54
CA MET A 327 50.21 13.89 12.98
C MET A 327 50.41 15.38 12.61
N ASN A 328 49.40 16.02 12.03
CA ASN A 328 49.47 17.45 11.70
C ASN A 328 49.53 18.33 12.96
N PHE A 329 48.79 17.96 14.01
CA PHE A 329 48.86 18.65 15.31
C PHE A 329 50.24 18.50 15.95
N ASP A 330 50.83 17.32 15.93
CA ASP A 330 52.17 17.07 16.50
C ASP A 330 53.24 17.88 15.74
N VAL A 331 53.12 17.97 14.41
CA VAL A 331 54.00 18.81 13.57
C VAL A 331 53.83 20.29 13.90
N MET A 332 52.60 20.78 14.04
CA MET A 332 52.33 22.17 14.43
C MET A 332 52.81 22.48 15.86
N GLN A 333 52.66 21.56 16.80
CA GLN A 333 53.14 21.71 18.17
C GLN A 333 54.67 21.83 18.19
N LYS A 334 55.35 21.01 17.40
CA LYS A 334 56.82 21.03 17.29
C LYS A 334 57.31 22.35 16.68
N SER A 335 56.70 22.80 15.57
CA SER A 335 57.08 24.07 14.95
C SER A 335 56.79 25.27 15.86
N MET A 336 55.69 25.25 16.61
CA MET A 336 55.37 26.32 17.57
C MET A 336 56.36 26.37 18.74
N ASN A 337 56.85 25.22 19.20
CA ASN A 337 57.91 25.16 20.22
C ASN A 337 59.26 25.67 19.68
N GLU A 338 59.59 25.37 18.42
CA GLU A 338 60.79 25.88 17.76
C GLU A 338 60.73 27.41 17.56
N VAL A 339 59.57 27.96 17.17
CA VAL A 339 59.35 29.41 17.07
C VAL A 339 59.47 30.09 18.43
N LYS A 340 58.86 29.53 19.49
CA LYS A 340 59.00 30.06 20.85
C LYS A 340 60.46 30.05 21.35
N LEU A 341 61.25 29.03 20.97
CA LEU A 341 62.66 28.97 21.31
C LEU A 341 63.48 30.05 20.58
N LEU A 342 63.17 30.29 19.30
CA LEU A 342 63.78 31.36 18.51
C LEU A 342 63.42 32.76 19.05
N ASP A 343 62.16 32.98 19.42
CA ASP A 343 61.72 34.23 20.05
C ASP A 343 62.42 34.47 21.40
N ALA A 344 62.62 33.41 22.20
CA ALA A 344 63.36 33.50 23.46
C ALA A 344 64.86 33.78 23.27
N LEU A 345 65.47 33.33 22.17
CA LEU A 345 66.86 33.62 21.81
C LEU A 345 67.05 35.02 21.21
N ASN A 346 66.00 35.59 20.62
CA ASN A 346 65.99 36.92 19.99
C ASN A 346 65.51 38.05 20.93
N GLN A 347 65.20 37.75 22.19
CA GLN A 347 64.97 38.80 23.18
C GLN A 347 66.29 39.56 23.44
N PRO A 348 66.30 40.91 23.35
CA PRO A 348 67.49 41.68 23.68
C PRO A 348 67.88 41.41 25.13
N LYS A 349 69.14 41.03 25.36
CA LYS A 349 69.73 41.06 26.70
C LYS A 349 69.88 42.52 27.07
N ASP A 350 68.84 43.08 27.68
CA ASP A 350 68.91 44.44 28.21
C ASP A 350 70.04 44.52 29.24
N GLU A 351 70.80 45.60 29.04
CA GLU A 351 72.06 45.97 29.68
C GLU A 351 72.02 45.84 31.20
N ILE A 352 73.01 45.12 31.74
CA ILE A 352 73.49 45.38 33.09
C ILE A 352 74.23 46.71 33.02
N ALA A 353 73.51 47.80 33.29
CA ALA A 353 74.12 49.10 33.57
C ALA A 353 74.81 49.02 34.95
N TYR A 354 76.14 49.04 34.94
CA TYR A 354 76.95 49.41 36.09
C TYR A 354 76.78 50.91 36.36
N THR A 355 76.17 51.29 37.47
CA THR A 355 76.71 52.29 38.42
C THR A 355 75.97 52.26 39.74
#